data_AF-A0A947KSM5-F1
#
_entry.id   AF-A0A947KSM5-F1
#
_cell.length_a   1.000
_cell.length_b   1.000
_cell.length_c   1.000
_cell.angle_alpha   90.00
_cell.angle_beta   90.00
_cell.angle_gamma   90.00
#
_symmetry.space_group_name_H-M   'P 1'
#
loop_
_entity.id
_entity.type
_entity.pdbx_description
1 polymer ?
#
loop_
_entity_poly.entity_id
_entity_poly.type
_entity_poly.pdbx_seq_one_letter_code
_entity_poly.pdbx_strand_id
1 'polypeptide(L)'
;MMGIYRFIDSLIRRFVALGRGNSITSPSGEVNPALRDRVRGRRQQQPLTLPSPQGEGICFCLLLGLAIAGCTTPQANPDRPEEHLVTVQANQLWQPSRISVNYSNIIHCVATGQWSDSFAKYGAAGNPEIMKNHLGVSAPACGLLMRIGNDTNMVYFIGQETNVVAGGSGELKFRNNFSLSSGMSGELKVRVTVATDTDGDGISDYEEIHTWKTNPLRVDSDGDGFSDLEEINDRLYRPTVAADSAQ
;
A
#
# COMPACT_ATOMS: atom_id res chain seq x y z
N MET A 1 -14.81 0.05 -52.31
CA MET A 1 -14.69 -0.80 -51.11
C MET A 1 -14.54 0.14 -49.92
N MET A 2 -15.52 0.63 -49.17
CA MET A 2 -16.86 0.18 -48.72
C MET A 2 -16.86 -1.12 -47.92
N GLY A 3 -17.17 -1.00 -46.62
CA GLY A 3 -17.29 -2.06 -45.60
C GLY A 3 -15.95 -2.31 -44.88
N ILE A 4 -15.77 -2.14 -43.57
CA ILE A 4 -16.63 -2.47 -42.43
C ILE A 4 -16.21 -1.56 -41.26
N TYR A 5 -17.06 -0.60 -40.88
CA TYR A 5 -16.96 0.18 -39.63
C TYR A 5 -18.40 0.46 -39.17
N ARG A 6 -19.02 -0.49 -38.47
CA ARG A 6 -20.23 -0.34 -37.64
C ARG A 6 -20.29 -1.51 -36.64
N PHE A 7 -20.86 -1.25 -35.46
CA PHE A 7 -20.95 -2.09 -34.23
C PHE A 7 -19.70 -1.98 -33.33
N ILE A 8 -19.69 -1.39 -32.13
CA ILE A 8 -20.72 -0.94 -31.18
C ILE A 8 -20.15 0.29 -30.43
N ASP A 9 -20.77 1.45 -30.62
CA ASP A 9 -20.59 2.65 -29.80
C ASP A 9 -21.97 2.96 -29.20
N SER A 10 -22.23 2.47 -27.99
CA SER A 10 -23.43 2.78 -27.22
C SER A 10 -23.29 2.27 -25.79
N LEU A 11 -22.61 3.04 -24.93
CA LEU A 11 -23.02 3.33 -23.55
C LEU A 11 -21.89 4.15 -22.91
N ILE A 12 -22.11 5.45 -22.74
CA ILE A 12 -21.57 6.38 -21.72
C ILE A 12 -21.74 7.79 -22.29
N ARG A 13 -22.99 8.29 -22.31
CA ARG A 13 -23.32 9.73 -22.35
C ARG A 13 -24.70 9.96 -21.75
N ARG A 14 -24.80 9.92 -20.43
CA ARG A 14 -25.90 10.55 -19.68
C ARG A 14 -25.37 10.97 -18.31
N PHE A 15 -24.86 12.18 -18.22
CA PHE A 15 -24.99 13.05 -17.04
C PHE A 15 -24.52 14.44 -17.45
N VAL A 16 -25.47 15.37 -17.58
CA VAL A 16 -25.36 16.81 -17.23
C VAL A 16 -26.61 17.53 -17.77
N ALA A 17 -27.19 18.32 -16.85
CA ALA A 17 -28.16 19.39 -17.03
C ALA A 17 -29.63 18.99 -17.30
N LEU A 18 -30.47 19.17 -16.28
CA LEU A 18 -31.59 20.12 -16.27
C LEU A 18 -32.13 20.26 -14.83
N GLY A 19 -32.10 21.48 -14.29
CA GLY A 19 -32.61 21.78 -12.95
C GLY A 19 -32.43 23.25 -12.59
N ARG A 20 -33.08 24.15 -13.33
CA ARG A 20 -33.25 25.55 -12.95
C ARG A 20 -34.35 25.67 -11.88
N GLY A 21 -34.03 26.39 -10.80
CA GLY A 21 -34.88 27.41 -10.18
C GLY A 21 -36.09 26.96 -9.35
N ASN A 22 -36.03 27.27 -8.04
CA ASN A 22 -37.01 28.19 -7.44
C ASN A 22 -36.56 28.62 -6.04
N SER A 23 -36.39 29.94 -5.87
CA SER A 23 -36.40 30.60 -4.56
C SER A 23 -37.85 30.89 -4.18
N ILE A 24 -38.27 30.50 -2.98
CA ILE A 24 -39.42 31.12 -2.31
C ILE A 24 -38.97 31.47 -0.89
N THR A 25 -39.33 32.69 -0.53
CA THR A 25 -39.05 33.46 0.68
C THR A 25 -39.57 32.85 1.99
N SER A 26 -38.88 33.14 3.09
CA SER A 26 -39.18 32.98 4.53
C SER A 26 -40.55 33.61 4.94
N PRO A 27 -41.10 33.52 6.19
CA PRO A 27 -40.42 33.35 7.49
C PRO A 27 -41.17 32.61 8.64
N SER A 28 -40.41 31.99 9.54
CA SER A 28 -40.70 31.78 10.98
C SER A 28 -39.56 30.91 11.51
N GLY A 29 -38.68 31.33 12.42
CA GLY A 29 -38.99 32.01 13.66
C GLY A 29 -39.06 30.99 14.79
N GLU A 30 -37.93 30.32 15.10
CA GLU A 30 -37.63 29.79 16.42
C GLU A 30 -36.17 29.30 16.48
N VAL A 31 -35.36 30.03 17.24
CA VAL A 31 -33.96 29.72 17.51
C VAL A 31 -33.93 28.92 18.81
N ASN A 32 -33.46 27.67 18.75
CA ASN A 32 -33.32 26.79 19.90
C ASN A 32 -32.31 27.38 20.92
N PRO A 33 -32.72 27.72 22.15
CA PRO A 33 -31.87 28.37 23.15
C PRO A 33 -31.18 27.34 24.04
N ALA A 34 -30.08 26.75 23.56
CA ALA A 34 -29.25 25.87 24.39
C ALA A 34 -27.73 26.06 24.23
N LEU A 35 -27.30 27.20 23.66
CA LEU A 35 -25.88 27.53 23.50
C LEU A 35 -25.63 29.00 23.82
N ARG A 36 -25.60 29.33 25.12
CA ARG A 36 -24.94 30.53 25.67
C ARG A 36 -24.87 30.40 27.19
N ASP A 37 -23.68 30.02 27.67
CA ASP A 37 -23.00 30.58 28.86
C ASP A 37 -22.09 29.55 29.51
N ARG A 38 -20.79 29.64 29.21
CA ARG A 38 -19.72 29.59 30.22
C ARG A 38 -18.38 29.98 29.61
N VAL A 39 -18.21 31.28 29.40
CA VAL A 39 -16.88 31.90 29.47
C VAL A 39 -16.56 32.09 30.95
N ARG A 40 -15.34 31.69 31.35
CA ARG A 40 -14.71 31.71 32.69
C ARG A 40 -14.77 30.40 33.48
N GLY A 41 -13.89 29.49 33.09
CA GLY A 41 -13.31 28.48 33.97
C GLY A 41 -11.83 28.32 33.62
N ARG A 42 -10.94 28.89 34.44
CA ARG A 42 -9.50 28.61 34.42
C ARG A 42 -9.30 27.10 34.55
N ARG A 43 -8.97 26.41 33.46
CA ARG A 43 -8.22 25.14 33.56
C ARG A 43 -6.76 25.50 33.46
N GLN A 44 -6.02 25.18 34.52
CA GLN A 44 -4.57 25.14 34.49
C GLN A 44 -4.16 24.29 33.29
N GLN A 45 -3.43 24.89 32.37
CA GLN A 45 -2.72 24.17 31.34
C GLN A 45 -1.71 23.28 32.08
N GLN A 46 -2.00 21.99 32.19
CA GLN A 46 -0.92 21.03 32.40
C GLN A 46 0.02 21.20 31.21
N PRO A 47 1.33 21.40 31.42
CA PRO A 47 2.25 21.55 30.32
C PRO A 47 2.18 20.30 29.45
N LEU A 48 1.99 20.53 28.15
CA LEU A 48 2.12 19.50 27.12
C LEU A 48 3.53 18.92 27.26
N THR A 49 3.65 17.75 27.88
CA THR A 49 4.89 16.99 27.85
C THR A 49 5.05 16.49 26.41
N LEU A 50 5.88 17.21 25.65
CA LEU A 50 6.41 16.75 24.38
C LEU A 50 6.98 15.34 24.59
N PRO A 51 6.61 14.33 23.77
CA PRO A 51 7.38 13.10 23.75
C PRO A 51 8.80 13.49 23.35
N SER A 52 9.74 13.20 24.24
CA SER A 52 11.18 13.36 24.05
C SER A 52 11.59 12.78 22.69
N PRO A 53 12.51 13.42 21.94
CA PRO A 53 13.10 12.78 20.78
C PRO A 53 13.76 11.50 21.30
N GLN A 54 13.36 10.34 20.78
CA GLN A 54 14.16 9.13 20.90
C GLN A 54 15.42 9.39 20.08
N GLY A 55 16.35 10.10 20.69
CA GLY A 55 17.70 10.24 20.18
C GLY A 55 18.29 8.84 20.09
N GLU A 56 18.83 8.53 18.93
CA GLU A 56 19.78 7.44 18.70
C GLU A 56 21.00 7.68 19.61
N GLY A 57 20.84 7.37 20.89
CA GLY A 57 21.91 7.31 21.85
C GLY A 57 22.66 6.02 21.61
N ILE A 58 23.73 6.09 20.81
CA ILE A 58 24.77 5.06 20.85
C ILE A 58 25.17 4.93 22.32
N CYS A 59 24.84 3.79 22.92
CA CYS A 59 25.14 3.50 24.31
C CYS A 59 26.66 3.59 24.49
N PHE A 60 27.12 4.62 25.21
CA PHE A 60 28.54 4.91 25.47
C PHE A 60 29.27 3.80 26.27
N CYS A 61 28.58 2.71 26.63
CA CYS A 61 29.17 1.53 27.27
C CYS A 61 30.10 0.74 26.33
N LEU A 62 30.01 0.93 25.01
CA LEU A 62 30.85 0.23 24.03
C LEU A 62 32.32 0.69 23.99
N LEU A 63 32.67 1.81 24.65
CA LEU A 63 34.06 2.32 24.68
C LEU A 63 34.90 1.81 25.88
N LEU A 64 34.31 1.09 26.84
CA LEU A 64 35.02 0.67 28.06
C LEU A 64 34.92 -0.83 28.40
N GLY A 65 34.33 -1.66 27.53
CA GLY A 65 34.39 -3.13 27.70
C GLY A 65 33.71 -3.65 28.98
N LEU A 66 32.80 -2.90 29.58
CA LEU A 66 32.01 -3.34 30.73
C LEU A 66 30.62 -3.76 30.25
N ALA A 67 30.39 -5.07 30.18
CA ALA A 67 29.06 -5.64 29.98
C ALA A 67 28.21 -5.37 31.23
N ILE A 68 27.31 -4.40 31.16
CA ILE A 68 26.29 -4.20 32.20
C ILE A 68 25.16 -5.19 31.93
N ALA A 69 24.96 -6.14 32.85
CA ALA A 69 23.81 -7.04 32.83
C ALA A 69 22.52 -6.19 32.88
N GLY A 70 21.78 -6.16 31.77
CA GLY A 70 20.54 -5.39 31.65
C GLY A 70 20.37 -4.60 30.35
N CYS A 71 21.38 -4.57 29.47
CA CYS A 71 21.21 -3.99 28.13
C CYS A 71 20.48 -4.99 27.21
N THR A 72 19.16 -5.11 27.35
CA THR A 72 18.35 -5.78 26.32
C THR A 72 18.30 -4.85 25.11
N THR A 73 18.93 -5.26 24.01
CA THR A 73 18.61 -4.74 22.68
C THR A 73 17.08 -4.76 22.52
N PRO A 74 16.44 -3.73 21.96
CA PRO A 74 15.02 -3.81 21.63
C PRO A 74 14.81 -5.06 20.78
N GLN A 75 14.10 -6.05 21.33
CA GLN A 75 13.77 -7.25 20.59
C GLN A 75 12.80 -6.81 19.49
N ALA A 76 13.23 -6.89 18.23
CA ALA A 76 12.35 -6.63 17.10
C ALA A 76 11.12 -7.54 17.25
N ASN A 77 9.92 -6.96 17.12
CA ASN A 77 8.69 -7.73 17.17
C ASN A 77 8.75 -8.78 16.02
N PRO A 78 8.75 -10.09 16.32
CA PRO A 78 8.88 -11.12 15.28
C PRO A 78 7.75 -11.07 14.26
N ASP A 79 6.61 -10.49 14.62
CA ASP A 79 5.44 -10.38 13.76
C ASP A 79 5.46 -9.11 12.90
N ARG A 80 6.43 -8.20 13.12
CA ARG A 80 6.54 -6.99 12.32
C ARG A 80 7.09 -7.33 10.93
N PRO A 81 6.44 -6.88 9.85
CA PRO A 81 6.93 -7.09 8.49
C PRO A 81 8.37 -6.57 8.31
N GLU A 82 9.23 -7.37 7.68
CA GLU A 82 10.62 -6.99 7.40
C GLU A 82 10.67 -6.01 6.22
N GLU A 83 11.42 -4.92 6.39
CA GLU A 83 11.65 -3.93 5.35
C GLU A 83 12.99 -4.17 4.66
N HIS A 84 12.97 -4.28 3.34
CA HIS A 84 14.15 -4.45 2.51
C HIS A 84 14.31 -3.29 1.53
N LEU A 85 15.55 -2.89 1.26
CA LEU A 85 15.86 -1.87 0.28
C LEU A 85 16.57 -2.49 -0.94
N VAL A 86 15.93 -2.40 -2.10
CA VAL A 86 16.45 -2.91 -3.38
C VAL A 86 16.79 -1.75 -4.30
N THR A 87 17.97 -1.80 -4.92
CA THR A 87 18.36 -0.83 -5.95
C THR A 87 18.19 -1.47 -7.33
N VAL A 88 17.45 -0.81 -8.22
CA VAL A 88 17.11 -1.29 -9.55
C VAL A 88 17.70 -0.37 -10.60
N GLN A 89 18.75 -0.85 -11.26
CA GLN A 89 19.46 -0.13 -12.32
C GLN A 89 18.62 -0.05 -13.59
N ALA A 90 18.65 1.10 -14.26
CA ALA A 90 17.84 1.36 -15.46
C ALA A 90 18.19 0.46 -16.66
N ASN A 91 19.47 0.06 -16.76
CA ASN A 91 20.06 -0.60 -17.92
C ASN A 91 20.23 -2.12 -17.74
N GLN A 92 19.66 -2.68 -16.67
CA GLN A 92 19.69 -4.11 -16.41
C GLN A 92 18.27 -4.67 -16.51
N LEU A 93 18.17 -5.91 -17.01
CA LEU A 93 16.91 -6.65 -17.04
C LEU A 93 16.57 -7.17 -15.63
N TRP A 94 16.00 -8.36 -15.51
CA TRP A 94 15.57 -8.94 -14.25
C TRP A 94 16.72 -9.04 -13.24
N GLN A 95 16.75 -8.09 -12.31
CA GLN A 95 17.72 -7.98 -11.22
C GLN A 95 17.21 -8.73 -9.99
N PRO A 96 18.00 -9.68 -9.44
CA PRO A 96 17.64 -10.40 -8.22
C PRO A 96 17.64 -9.47 -7.01
N SER A 97 16.60 -9.53 -6.19
CA SER A 97 16.49 -8.74 -4.96
C SER A 97 17.07 -9.42 -3.73
N ARG A 98 17.27 -10.76 -3.77
CA ARG A 98 17.55 -11.63 -2.62
C ARG A 98 16.42 -11.72 -1.59
N ILE A 99 15.24 -11.23 -1.93
CA ILE A 99 14.03 -11.33 -1.12
C ILE A 99 13.23 -12.50 -1.65
N SER A 100 13.00 -13.51 -0.81
CA SER A 100 12.15 -14.65 -1.14
C SER A 100 10.79 -14.48 -0.49
N VAL A 101 9.74 -14.77 -1.24
CA VAL A 101 8.35 -14.73 -0.77
C VAL A 101 7.70 -16.10 -0.94
N ASN A 102 6.72 -16.39 -0.08
CA ASN A 102 5.86 -17.55 -0.23
C ASN A 102 4.56 -17.18 -0.95
N TYR A 103 3.82 -18.21 -1.37
CA TYR A 103 2.44 -18.01 -1.83
C TYR A 103 1.63 -17.32 -0.72
N SER A 104 0.62 -16.54 -1.11
CA SER A 104 -0.23 -15.67 -0.27
C SER A 104 0.45 -14.48 0.41
N ASN A 105 1.77 -14.43 0.53
CA ASN A 105 2.43 -13.27 1.17
C ASN A 105 2.03 -11.93 0.52
N ILE A 106 1.84 -10.92 1.35
CA ILE A 106 1.53 -9.56 0.91
C ILE A 106 2.83 -8.81 0.75
N ILE A 107 3.03 -8.28 -0.45
CA ILE A 107 4.23 -7.55 -0.85
C ILE A 107 3.83 -6.09 -1.05
N HIS A 108 4.28 -5.21 -0.16
CA HIS A 108 4.15 -3.76 -0.32
C HIS A 108 5.44 -3.21 -0.91
N CYS A 109 5.34 -2.56 -2.05
CA CYS A 109 6.48 -1.95 -2.73
C CYS A 109 6.29 -0.43 -2.77
N VAL A 110 7.31 0.32 -2.38
CA VAL A 110 7.38 1.78 -2.53
C VAL A 110 8.67 2.15 -3.25
N ALA A 111 8.54 2.70 -4.45
CA ALA A 111 9.66 3.03 -5.31
C ALA A 111 9.94 4.54 -5.32
N THR A 112 11.22 4.88 -5.22
CA THR A 112 11.75 6.25 -5.25
C THR A 112 12.96 6.34 -6.17
N GLY A 113 13.38 7.54 -6.52
CA GLY A 113 14.47 7.76 -7.47
C GLY A 113 13.95 7.94 -8.90
N GLN A 114 14.88 7.96 -9.86
CA GLN A 114 14.56 8.22 -11.25
C GLN A 114 15.52 7.48 -12.18
N TRP A 115 14.97 6.96 -13.27
CA TRP A 115 15.71 6.61 -14.47
C TRP A 115 15.74 7.80 -15.43
N SER A 116 16.67 7.79 -16.37
CA SER A 116 16.77 8.82 -17.39
C SER A 116 17.37 8.29 -18.68
N ASP A 117 16.89 8.83 -19.80
CA ASP A 117 17.52 8.73 -21.11
C ASP A 117 17.88 10.13 -21.63
N SER A 118 18.27 10.23 -22.90
CA SER A 118 18.62 11.50 -23.54
C SER A 118 17.45 12.48 -23.69
N PHE A 119 16.21 12.02 -23.52
CA PHE A 119 14.99 12.80 -23.77
C PHE A 119 14.30 13.23 -22.48
N ALA A 120 14.24 12.35 -21.48
CA ALA A 120 13.47 12.59 -20.26
C ALA A 120 13.96 11.80 -19.04
N LYS A 121 13.35 12.11 -17.90
CA LYS A 121 13.48 11.38 -16.64
C LYS A 121 12.17 10.69 -16.31
N TYR A 122 12.25 9.50 -15.73
CA TYR A 122 11.11 8.67 -15.42
C TYR A 122 11.21 8.20 -13.98
N GLY A 123 10.13 8.37 -13.23
CA GLY A 123 9.94 7.67 -11.96
C GLY A 123 9.49 6.24 -12.20
N ALA A 124 9.18 5.53 -11.11
CA ALA A 124 8.73 4.15 -11.18
C ALA A 124 7.39 3.93 -11.92
N ALA A 125 6.56 4.98 -12.05
CA ALA A 125 5.35 4.95 -12.88
C ALA A 125 5.63 4.91 -14.39
N GLY A 126 6.84 5.28 -14.84
CA GLY A 126 7.21 5.32 -16.25
C GLY A 126 6.54 6.46 -17.04
N ASN A 127 6.53 6.31 -18.36
CA ASN A 127 5.87 7.21 -19.30
C ASN A 127 4.45 6.69 -19.62
N PRO A 128 3.39 7.33 -19.09
CA PRO A 128 2.01 6.88 -19.29
C PRO A 128 1.51 7.03 -20.73
N GLU A 129 2.17 7.84 -21.57
CA GLU A 129 1.77 8.04 -22.96
C GLU A 129 2.16 6.86 -23.87
N ILE A 130 3.10 6.02 -23.41
CA ILE A 130 3.62 4.89 -24.17
C ILE A 130 3.38 3.61 -23.37
N MET A 131 2.26 2.95 -23.63
CA MET A 131 1.94 1.65 -23.02
C MET A 131 2.59 0.50 -23.80
N LYS A 132 3.10 -0.50 -23.07
CA LYS A 132 3.70 -1.72 -23.63
C LYS A 132 2.92 -2.94 -23.18
N ASN A 133 2.51 -3.77 -24.14
CA ASN A 133 1.76 -5.00 -23.92
C ASN A 133 2.66 -6.20 -24.23
N HIS A 134 3.42 -6.64 -23.23
CA HIS A 134 4.39 -7.72 -23.35
C HIS A 134 4.68 -8.33 -21.98
N LEU A 135 5.29 -9.51 -21.93
CA LEU A 135 5.62 -10.20 -20.67
C LEU A 135 4.39 -10.52 -19.80
N GLY A 136 3.20 -10.62 -20.42
CA GLY A 136 1.95 -10.87 -19.69
C GLY A 136 1.36 -9.65 -18.98
N VAL A 137 1.93 -8.44 -19.16
CA VAL A 137 1.47 -7.22 -18.51
C VAL A 137 1.31 -6.07 -19.51
N SER A 138 0.29 -5.22 -19.29
CA SER A 138 0.18 -3.91 -19.95
C SER A 138 0.69 -2.86 -19.00
N ALA A 139 1.83 -2.24 -19.31
CA ALA A 139 2.48 -1.30 -18.41
C ALA A 139 3.14 -0.13 -19.17
N PRO A 140 3.23 1.05 -18.55
CA PRO A 140 3.97 2.19 -19.10
C PRO A 140 5.41 1.85 -19.44
N ALA A 141 5.91 2.37 -20.56
CA ALA A 141 7.32 2.34 -20.91
C ALA A 141 8.13 2.98 -19.78
N CYS A 142 9.31 2.44 -19.48
CA CYS A 142 10.15 2.96 -18.40
C CYS A 142 9.51 2.86 -16.99
N GLY A 143 8.45 2.08 -16.83
CA GLY A 143 7.84 1.77 -15.53
C GLY A 143 8.56 0.63 -14.80
N LEU A 144 8.42 0.57 -13.48
CA LEU A 144 8.98 -0.49 -12.64
C LEU A 144 8.13 -1.75 -12.73
N LEU A 145 8.78 -2.86 -13.08
CA LEU A 145 8.16 -4.18 -13.11
C LEU A 145 8.80 -5.08 -12.06
N MET A 146 7.97 -5.96 -11.51
CA MET A 146 8.37 -7.02 -10.58
C MET A 146 7.87 -8.37 -11.11
N ARG A 147 8.61 -9.44 -10.83
CA ARG A 147 8.14 -10.82 -10.97
C ARG A 147 8.57 -11.64 -9.76
N ILE A 148 7.92 -12.79 -9.59
CA ILE A 148 8.19 -13.74 -8.51
C ILE A 148 8.73 -15.05 -9.11
N GLY A 149 9.89 -15.49 -8.64
CA GLY A 149 10.51 -16.76 -9.04
C GLY A 149 11.19 -16.74 -10.43
N ASN A 150 11.59 -17.94 -10.88
CA ASN A 150 12.14 -18.14 -12.23
C ASN A 150 10.99 -18.53 -13.18
N ASP A 151 10.80 -17.70 -14.20
CA ASP A 151 10.01 -18.02 -15.40
C ASP A 151 8.50 -18.18 -15.23
N THR A 152 7.91 -17.38 -14.33
CA THR A 152 6.47 -17.10 -14.38
C THR A 152 6.19 -15.99 -15.40
N ASN A 153 5.13 -16.14 -16.20
CA ASN A 153 4.56 -15.05 -17.01
C ASN A 153 3.77 -14.05 -16.15
N MET A 154 3.86 -14.15 -14.82
CA MET A 154 3.19 -13.27 -13.88
C MET A 154 4.12 -12.12 -13.54
N VAL A 155 4.01 -11.06 -14.34
CA VAL A 155 4.71 -9.80 -14.14
C VAL A 155 3.74 -8.77 -13.60
N TYR A 156 4.16 -8.08 -12.55
CA TYR A 156 3.41 -7.02 -11.90
C TYR A 156 4.00 -5.67 -12.29
N PHE A 157 3.13 -4.72 -12.60
CA PHE A 157 3.51 -3.31 -12.67
C PHE A 157 3.38 -2.71 -11.28
N ILE A 158 4.48 -2.16 -10.76
CA ILE A 158 4.55 -1.65 -9.38
C ILE A 158 4.27 -0.15 -9.30
N GLY A 159 4.59 0.60 -10.34
CA GLY A 159 4.47 2.06 -10.28
C GLY A 159 5.22 2.67 -9.09
N GLN A 160 4.68 3.73 -8.51
CA GLN A 160 5.28 4.42 -7.35
C GLN A 160 5.07 3.66 -6.04
N GLU A 161 3.88 3.09 -5.86
CA GLU A 161 3.49 2.33 -4.67
C GLU A 161 2.41 1.32 -5.05
N THR A 162 2.54 0.07 -4.60
CA THR A 162 1.57 -0.99 -4.89
C THR A 162 1.63 -2.09 -3.82
N ASN A 163 0.48 -2.67 -3.51
CA ASN A 163 0.33 -3.91 -2.76
C ASN A 163 0.07 -5.06 -3.73
N VAL A 164 0.80 -6.17 -3.57
CA VAL A 164 0.65 -7.38 -4.37
C VAL A 164 0.51 -8.58 -3.45
N VAL A 165 -0.56 -9.35 -3.61
CA VAL A 165 -0.66 -10.69 -3.01
C VAL A 165 0.12 -11.67 -3.90
N ALA A 166 1.07 -12.38 -3.31
CA ALA A 166 1.95 -13.28 -4.03
C ALA A 166 1.19 -14.51 -4.56
N GLY A 167 0.99 -14.56 -5.88
CA GLY A 167 0.37 -15.71 -6.57
C GLY A 167 1.25 -16.96 -6.66
N GLY A 168 2.47 -16.92 -6.11
CA GLY A 168 3.43 -18.01 -6.13
C GLY A 168 4.62 -17.74 -5.20
N SER A 169 5.50 -18.72 -5.06
CA SER A 169 6.69 -18.61 -4.19
C SER A 169 7.97 -18.46 -5.00
N GLY A 170 8.93 -17.71 -4.46
CA GLY A 170 10.25 -17.55 -5.06
C GLY A 170 10.89 -16.20 -4.78
N GLU A 171 12.04 -15.97 -5.39
CA GLU A 171 12.77 -14.71 -5.26
C GLU A 171 12.10 -13.59 -6.09
N LEU A 172 11.96 -12.40 -5.50
CA LEU A 172 11.51 -11.21 -6.21
C LEU A 172 12.61 -10.71 -7.16
N LYS A 173 12.21 -10.36 -8.38
CA LYS A 173 13.10 -9.76 -9.37
C LYS A 173 12.48 -8.52 -9.95
N PHE A 174 13.28 -7.47 -10.11
CA PHE A 174 12.83 -6.18 -10.60
C PHE A 174 13.49 -5.84 -11.93
N ARG A 175 12.81 -5.03 -12.74
CA ARG A 175 13.40 -4.47 -13.96
C ARG A 175 12.74 -3.16 -14.35
N ASN A 176 13.44 -2.44 -15.20
CA ASN A 176 12.87 -1.37 -16.00
C ASN A 176 12.05 -1.95 -17.18
N ASN A 177 10.85 -1.40 -17.42
CA ASN A 177 10.03 -1.66 -18.61
C ASN A 177 10.58 -0.96 -19.87
N PHE A 178 11.86 -1.15 -20.13
CA PHE A 178 12.57 -0.49 -21.20
C PHE A 178 12.66 -1.37 -22.47
N SER A 179 12.63 -0.72 -23.64
CA SER A 179 12.76 -1.36 -24.95
C SER A 179 14.05 -0.88 -25.61
N LEU A 180 15.17 -1.47 -25.20
CA LEU A 180 16.41 -1.66 -25.97
C LEU A 180 17.08 -0.49 -26.72
N SER A 181 16.79 0.80 -26.48
CA SER A 181 17.72 1.87 -26.91
C SER A 181 18.87 2.04 -25.89
N SER A 182 20.08 1.66 -26.26
CA SER A 182 21.28 1.99 -25.48
C SER A 182 21.26 3.48 -25.09
N GLY A 183 21.24 3.79 -23.79
CA GLY A 183 21.15 5.17 -23.28
C GLY A 183 20.41 5.37 -21.96
N MET A 184 19.72 4.34 -21.45
CA MET A 184 19.12 4.40 -20.11
C MET A 184 20.18 4.40 -19.01
N SER A 185 19.99 5.27 -18.03
CA SER A 185 20.85 5.43 -16.85
C SER A 185 20.01 5.79 -15.62
N GLY A 186 20.66 5.80 -14.46
CA GLY A 186 19.99 6.05 -13.18
C GLY A 186 19.49 4.78 -12.52
N GLU A 187 18.86 4.96 -11.36
CA GLU A 187 18.42 3.87 -10.50
C GLU A 187 17.13 4.23 -9.77
N LEU A 188 16.35 3.20 -9.45
CA LEU A 188 15.26 3.29 -8.50
C LEU A 188 15.66 2.58 -7.21
N LYS A 189 15.24 3.15 -6.09
CA LYS A 189 15.29 2.53 -4.76
C LYS A 189 13.90 2.08 -4.40
N VAL A 190 13.71 0.77 -4.30
CA VAL A 190 12.46 0.12 -3.97
C VAL A 190 12.54 -0.36 -2.53
N ARG A 191 11.75 0.24 -1.66
CA ARG A 191 11.45 -0.35 -0.36
C ARG A 191 10.43 -1.46 -0.58
N VAL A 192 10.73 -2.64 -0.08
CA VAL A 192 9.88 -3.82 -0.18
C VAL A 192 9.62 -4.30 1.23
N THR A 193 8.35 -4.36 1.60
CA THR A 193 7.89 -4.93 2.86
C THR A 193 7.16 -6.22 2.55
N VAL A 194 7.56 -7.32 3.18
CA VAL A 194 6.89 -8.62 3.02
C VAL A 194 6.18 -8.95 4.32
N ALA A 195 4.88 -9.19 4.22
CA ALA A 195 4.04 -9.62 5.33
C ALA A 195 3.46 -11.02 5.04
N THR A 196 3.38 -11.84 6.09
CA THR A 196 2.69 -13.13 6.03
C THR A 196 1.18 -12.91 6.10
N ASP A 197 0.46 -13.74 5.36
CA ASP A 197 -1.00 -13.82 5.26
C ASP A 197 -1.30 -15.32 5.25
N THR A 198 -1.58 -15.86 6.43
CA THR A 198 -1.55 -17.30 6.71
C THR A 198 -2.80 -18.01 6.19
N ASP A 199 -3.95 -17.35 6.17
CA ASP A 199 -5.20 -17.92 5.63
C ASP A 199 -5.51 -17.46 4.20
N GLY A 200 -4.80 -16.45 3.69
CA GLY A 200 -4.84 -16.03 2.30
C GLY A 200 -6.02 -15.16 1.94
N ASP A 201 -6.62 -14.46 2.91
CA ASP A 201 -7.76 -13.58 2.68
C ASP A 201 -7.36 -12.20 2.14
N GLY A 202 -6.06 -11.87 2.16
CA GLY A 202 -5.51 -10.61 1.68
C GLY A 202 -5.27 -9.56 2.77
N ILE A 203 -5.39 -9.92 4.06
CA ILE A 203 -4.94 -9.15 5.21
C ILE A 203 -3.67 -9.81 5.77
N SER A 204 -2.72 -9.00 6.25
CA SER A 204 -1.54 -9.59 6.90
C SER A 204 -1.84 -10.07 8.32
N ASP A 205 -1.21 -11.16 8.75
CA ASP A 205 -1.34 -11.70 10.12
C ASP A 205 -1.09 -10.60 11.17
N TYR A 206 -0.15 -9.69 10.87
CA TYR A 206 0.15 -8.55 11.73
C TYR A 206 -1.04 -7.60 11.86
N GLU A 207 -1.69 -7.22 10.75
CA GLU A 207 -2.86 -6.34 10.74
C GLU A 207 -4.05 -7.00 11.41
N GLU A 208 -4.27 -8.29 11.17
CA GLU A 208 -5.32 -9.06 11.82
C GLU A 208 -5.18 -9.05 13.34
N ILE A 209 -4.00 -9.38 13.86
CA ILE A 209 -3.75 -9.43 15.31
C ILE A 209 -3.78 -8.02 15.93
N HIS A 210 -3.17 -7.03 15.27
CA HIS A 210 -2.88 -5.74 15.90
C HIS A 210 -3.95 -4.68 15.61
N THR A 211 -4.52 -4.68 14.41
CA THR A 211 -5.46 -3.67 13.92
C THR A 211 -6.90 -4.15 13.99
N TRP A 212 -7.21 -5.30 13.38
CA TRP A 212 -8.59 -5.73 13.14
C TRP A 212 -9.16 -6.64 14.23
N LYS A 213 -8.30 -7.33 14.99
CA LYS A 213 -8.67 -8.31 16.02
C LYS A 213 -9.42 -9.52 15.43
N THR A 214 -9.01 -9.93 14.23
CA THR A 214 -9.43 -11.13 13.51
C THR A 214 -8.45 -12.28 13.80
N ASN A 215 -8.73 -13.46 13.25
CA ASN A 215 -7.96 -14.68 13.43
C ASN A 215 -7.17 -15.01 12.16
N PRO A 216 -5.84 -14.91 12.17
CA PRO A 216 -4.99 -15.11 10.98
C PRO A 216 -4.95 -16.54 10.43
N LEU A 217 -5.71 -17.44 11.04
CA LEU A 217 -5.84 -18.83 10.62
C LEU A 217 -7.21 -19.10 9.97
N ARG A 218 -8.04 -18.06 9.78
CA ARG A 218 -9.42 -18.18 9.35
C ARG A 218 -9.83 -16.95 8.52
N VAL A 219 -9.96 -17.19 7.21
CA VAL A 219 -10.50 -16.24 6.22
C VAL A 219 -11.79 -15.54 6.67
N ASP A 220 -12.63 -16.25 7.43
CA ASP A 220 -13.82 -15.75 8.09
C ASP A 220 -13.68 -16.08 9.59
N SER A 221 -13.34 -15.05 10.37
CA SER A 221 -13.05 -15.19 11.80
C SER A 221 -14.27 -15.54 12.64
N ASP A 222 -15.44 -14.97 12.32
CA ASP A 222 -16.65 -15.06 13.13
C ASP A 222 -17.61 -16.17 12.65
N GLY A 223 -17.43 -16.64 11.42
CA GLY A 223 -18.15 -17.73 10.80
C GLY A 223 -19.49 -17.32 10.16
N ASP A 224 -19.71 -16.03 9.89
CA ASP A 224 -20.98 -15.53 9.33
C ASP A 224 -21.10 -15.70 7.80
N GLY A 225 -20.00 -16.08 7.14
CA GLY A 225 -19.93 -16.34 5.70
C GLY A 225 -19.33 -15.21 4.87
N PHE A 226 -18.88 -14.11 5.49
CA PHE A 226 -18.09 -13.07 4.84
C PHE A 226 -16.62 -13.18 5.26
N SER A 227 -15.69 -12.91 4.35
CA SER A 227 -14.27 -12.89 4.74
C SER A 227 -13.96 -11.63 5.55
N ASP A 228 -12.97 -11.70 6.45
CA ASP A 228 -12.55 -10.55 7.25
C ASP A 228 -12.22 -9.33 6.35
N LEU A 229 -11.56 -9.58 5.20
CA LEU A 229 -11.31 -8.52 4.20
C LEU A 229 -12.59 -7.88 3.62
N GLU A 230 -13.62 -8.68 3.33
CA GLU A 230 -14.90 -8.18 2.82
C GLU A 230 -15.57 -7.27 3.86
N GLU A 231 -15.60 -7.72 5.12
CA GLU A 231 -16.20 -6.97 6.21
C GLU A 231 -15.50 -5.62 6.45
N ILE A 232 -14.17 -5.60 6.42
CA ILE A 232 -13.35 -4.40 6.57
C ILE A 232 -13.63 -3.38 5.48
N ASN A 233 -13.80 -3.85 4.24
CA ASN A 233 -14.05 -2.97 3.10
C ASN A 233 -15.48 -2.42 3.11
N ASP A 234 -16.47 -3.25 3.43
CA ASP A 234 -17.87 -2.86 3.36
C ASP A 234 -18.36 -2.10 4.61
N ARG A 235 -17.63 -2.13 5.74
CA ARG A 235 -17.96 -1.43 7.01
C ARG A 235 -19.34 -1.72 7.60
N LEU A 236 -20.09 -2.66 7.03
CA LEU A 236 -21.43 -3.05 7.47
C LEU A 236 -21.41 -4.29 8.37
N TYR A 237 -20.29 -5.01 8.42
CA TYR A 237 -20.09 -6.26 9.14
C TYR A 237 -18.98 -6.09 10.20
N ARG A 238 -18.87 -7.02 11.16
CA ARG A 238 -17.99 -6.87 12.33
C ARG A 238 -16.89 -7.95 12.27
N PRO A 239 -15.68 -7.58 11.82
CA PRO A 239 -14.55 -8.51 11.75
C PRO A 239 -14.06 -8.80 13.17
N THR A 240 -14.67 -9.75 13.87
CA THR A 240 -14.27 -10.12 15.23
C THR A 240 -14.45 -11.59 15.50
N VAL A 241 -13.43 -12.23 16.08
CA VAL A 241 -13.48 -13.62 16.60
C VAL A 241 -14.59 -13.91 17.63
N ALA A 242 -15.32 -12.87 18.08
CA ALA A 242 -16.44 -13.03 18.99
C ALA A 242 -17.70 -13.33 18.17
N ALA A 243 -18.02 -14.62 18.04
CA ALA A 243 -19.34 -15.07 17.62
C ALA A 243 -20.41 -14.22 18.32
N ASP A 244 -21.26 -13.60 17.51
CA ASP A 244 -22.31 -12.70 17.95
C ASP A 244 -23.18 -13.40 19.01
N SER A 245 -22.93 -13.06 20.27
CA SER A 245 -23.81 -13.40 21.36
C SER A 245 -24.74 -12.21 21.53
N ALA A 246 -25.86 -12.31 20.80
CA ALA A 246 -27.10 -11.58 20.97
C ALA A 246 -27.23 -10.19 20.34
N GLN A 247 -28.12 -10.09 19.34
CA GLN A 247 -29.27 -9.18 19.37
C GLN A 247 -30.55 -9.88 18.87
#